data_AF-A0A968MFB0-F1
#
_entry.id   AF-A0A968MFB0-F1
#
_cell.length_a   1.000
_cell.length_b   1.000
_cell.length_c   1.000
_cell.angle_alpha   90.00
_cell.angle_beta   90.00
_cell.angle_gamma   90.00
#
_symmetry.space_group_name_H-M   'P 1'
#
loop_
_entity.id
_entity.type
_entity.pdbx_description
1 polymer ?
#
loop_
_entity_poly.entity_id
_entity_poly.type
_entity_poly.pdbx_seq_one_letter_code
_entity_poly.pdbx_strand_id
1 'polypeptide(L)'
;MPVDFISSHPYPTTYPLDGQDNVFEMTRPYECLKMDVSWLNKTTFESKFNNAEIHLTEWSSSPSPRDHTHDYLPAATYIVRANLDCEEMVNSMSYWTFTDVFEEGGAGDSIFHGGFGLINYQGIVKPSFHAYRFLNQLGDEKISSGEGYIITRSSKTNKISAILYHYPSDVTTAIPLSKGSRTTAENLMKKGVPRNFTLEINGFQTNSSFEVDILDENHGNAIKSWTKMGMPNTPDREQTEQLKKEALDTWKFEIFSDKTGKLIWNKELLPWSVVFIKEK
;
A
#
# COMPACT_ATOMS: atom_id res chain seq x y z
N MET A 1 33.96 12.48 12.48
CA MET A 1 33.34 11.21 12.87
C MET A 1 32.90 10.47 11.62
N PRO A 2 32.98 9.13 11.58
CA PRO A 2 32.35 8.36 10.52
C PRO A 2 30.82 8.49 10.58
N VAL A 3 30.17 8.45 9.42
CA VAL A 3 28.71 8.38 9.26
C VAL A 3 28.45 7.23 8.31
N ASP A 4 27.74 6.21 8.79
CA ASP A 4 27.46 5.00 8.03
C ASP A 4 26.12 5.10 7.28
N PHE A 5 25.16 5.85 7.83
CA PHE A 5 23.85 6.06 7.23
C PHE A 5 23.20 7.39 7.64
N ILE A 6 22.16 7.76 6.90
CA ILE A 6 21.26 8.90 7.15
C ILE A 6 19.84 8.35 7.37
N SER A 7 19.14 8.91 8.35
CA SER A 7 17.74 8.60 8.62
C SER A 7 16.81 9.79 8.42
N SER A 8 15.59 9.56 7.93
CA SER A 8 14.55 10.59 7.79
C SER A 8 13.14 10.00 7.93
N HIS A 9 12.15 10.86 8.17
CA HIS A 9 10.74 10.50 8.45
C HIS A 9 9.74 11.27 7.56
N PRO A 10 9.71 11.00 6.23
CA PRO A 10 8.81 11.71 5.34
C PRO A 10 7.36 11.25 5.53
N TYR A 11 6.46 12.22 5.69
CA TYR A 11 5.01 12.04 5.60
C TYR A 11 4.44 13.01 4.56
N PRO A 12 3.36 12.63 3.84
CA PRO A 12 2.83 13.43 2.74
C PRO A 12 1.91 14.57 3.22
N THR A 13 2.28 15.24 4.32
CA THR A 13 1.50 16.30 4.97
C THR A 13 2.34 17.55 5.16
N THR A 14 1.70 18.72 5.15
CA THR A 14 2.34 20.00 5.45
C THR A 14 1.38 20.89 6.24
N TYR A 15 1.96 21.76 7.07
CA TYR A 15 1.26 22.64 8.00
C TYR A 15 1.69 24.10 7.81
N PRO A 16 1.47 24.71 6.62
CA PRO A 16 1.80 26.11 6.41
C PRO A 16 1.04 27.01 7.39
N LEU A 17 1.78 27.97 7.95
CA LEU A 17 1.26 29.04 8.80
C LEU A 17 1.05 30.28 7.94
N ASP A 18 -0.15 30.88 7.98
CA ASP A 18 -0.36 32.18 7.35
C ASP A 18 0.13 33.35 8.23
N GLY A 19 0.11 34.56 7.67
CA GLY A 19 0.48 35.77 8.42
C GLY A 19 -0.51 36.19 9.52
N GLN A 20 -1.50 35.36 9.84
CA GLN A 20 -2.54 35.57 10.85
C GLN A 20 -2.56 34.43 11.89
N ASP A 21 -1.47 33.66 11.97
CA ASP A 21 -1.29 32.51 12.88
C ASP A 21 -2.28 31.34 12.63
N ASN A 22 -2.94 31.29 11.47
CA ASN A 22 -3.73 30.12 11.08
C ASN A 22 -2.82 29.05 10.49
N VAL A 23 -2.94 27.81 10.98
CA VAL A 23 -2.27 26.64 10.43
C VAL A 23 -3.24 25.91 9.50
N PHE A 24 -2.83 25.71 8.25
CA PHE A 24 -3.58 24.93 7.28
C PHE A 24 -2.99 23.53 7.17
N GLU A 25 -3.81 22.51 7.35
CA GLU A 25 -3.40 21.14 7.11
C GLU A 25 -3.59 20.80 5.62
N MET A 26 -2.52 20.38 4.95
CA MET A 26 -2.54 20.06 3.52
C MET A 26 -1.86 18.72 3.22
N THR A 27 -2.46 17.96 2.30
CA THR A 27 -1.85 16.75 1.73
C THR A 27 -1.02 17.10 0.49
N ARG A 28 0.19 16.54 0.42
CA ARG A 28 1.14 16.75 -0.68
C ARG A 28 0.78 15.89 -1.91
N PRO A 29 1.33 16.16 -3.11
CA PRO A 29 1.20 15.29 -4.29
C PRO A 29 1.57 13.83 -3.98
N TYR A 30 0.99 12.85 -4.70
CA TYR A 30 1.26 11.43 -4.37
C TYR A 30 2.73 11.05 -4.56
N GLU A 31 3.46 11.77 -5.42
CA GLU A 31 4.90 11.58 -5.69
C GLU A 31 5.81 12.17 -4.61
N CYS A 32 5.26 12.81 -3.58
CA CYS A 32 6.07 13.59 -2.64
C CYS A 32 7.13 12.75 -1.91
N LEU A 33 6.86 11.48 -1.62
CA LEU A 33 7.85 10.60 -1.02
C LEU A 33 9.05 10.38 -1.94
N LYS A 34 8.80 10.13 -3.22
CA LYS A 34 9.84 10.03 -4.25
C LYS A 34 10.62 11.34 -4.38
N MET A 35 9.95 12.49 -4.29
CA MET A 35 10.61 13.80 -4.30
C MET A 35 11.53 13.97 -3.09
N ASP A 36 11.07 13.61 -1.89
CA ASP A 36 11.85 13.70 -0.66
C ASP A 36 13.08 12.79 -0.71
N VAL A 37 12.89 11.55 -1.16
CA VAL A 37 13.99 10.60 -1.35
C VAL A 37 14.98 11.08 -2.42
N SER A 38 14.50 11.65 -3.53
CA SER A 38 15.37 12.22 -4.57
C SER A 38 16.22 13.35 -4.01
N TRP A 39 15.61 14.21 -3.19
CA TRP A 39 16.32 15.29 -2.51
C TRP A 39 17.34 14.75 -1.49
N LEU A 40 16.99 13.74 -0.70
CA LEU A 40 17.90 13.08 0.24
C LEU A 40 19.10 12.46 -0.49
N ASN A 41 18.88 11.74 -1.58
CA ASN A 41 19.96 11.16 -2.40
C ASN A 41 20.90 12.24 -2.94
N LYS A 42 20.34 13.30 -3.55
CA LYS A 42 21.13 14.41 -4.07
C LYS A 42 21.96 15.08 -2.97
N THR A 43 21.33 15.38 -1.84
CA THR A 43 21.99 16.05 -0.71
C THR A 43 23.09 15.17 -0.12
N THR A 44 22.84 13.87 0.01
CA THR A 44 23.82 12.90 0.50
C THR A 44 25.02 12.81 -0.43
N PHE A 45 24.77 12.67 -1.74
CA PHE A 45 25.80 12.59 -2.78
C PHE A 45 26.69 13.85 -2.84
N GLU A 46 26.11 15.03 -2.66
CA GLU A 46 26.83 16.32 -2.64
C GLU A 46 27.57 16.58 -1.31
N SER A 47 27.35 15.75 -0.29
CA SER A 47 27.97 15.89 1.03
C SER A 47 29.33 15.18 1.14
N LYS A 48 29.96 15.27 2.32
CA LYS A 48 31.16 14.48 2.67
C LYS A 48 30.88 12.99 2.92
N PHE A 49 29.60 12.59 2.92
CA PHE A 49 29.11 11.25 3.24
C PHE A 49 28.37 10.64 2.04
N ASN A 50 28.93 10.80 0.83
CA ASN A 50 28.30 10.44 -0.44
C ASN A 50 28.03 8.94 -0.67
N ASN A 51 28.51 8.07 0.23
CA ASN A 51 28.26 6.63 0.21
C ASN A 51 27.42 6.17 1.42
N ALA A 52 26.89 7.09 2.24
CA ALA A 52 26.06 6.73 3.38
C ALA A 52 24.74 6.12 2.89
N GLU A 53 24.30 5.05 3.57
CA GLU A 53 22.99 4.46 3.31
C GLU A 53 21.86 5.44 3.67
N ILE A 54 20.69 5.30 3.04
CA ILE A 54 19.51 6.09 3.35
C ILE A 54 18.41 5.16 3.87
N HIS A 55 18.05 5.35 5.13
CA HIS A 55 16.97 4.61 5.79
C HIS A 55 15.83 5.54 6.16
N LEU A 56 14.67 5.37 5.52
CA LEU A 56 13.45 5.97 6.04
C LEU A 56 12.97 5.12 7.22
N THR A 57 13.25 5.57 8.45
CA THR A 57 12.95 4.79 9.65
C THR A 57 11.49 4.90 10.09
N GLU A 58 10.77 5.86 9.51
CA GLU A 58 9.32 6.02 9.58
C GLU A 58 8.80 6.59 8.26
N TRP A 59 7.68 6.08 7.77
CA TRP A 59 6.87 6.70 6.72
C TRP A 59 5.46 6.09 6.75
N SER A 60 4.46 6.83 6.29
CA SER A 60 3.09 6.34 6.04
C SER A 60 2.31 7.33 5.17
N SER A 61 1.02 7.08 4.95
CA SER A 61 0.08 8.02 4.34
C SER A 61 -0.27 9.22 5.23
N SER A 62 -0.12 9.08 6.55
CA SER A 62 -0.47 10.11 7.53
C SER A 62 0.39 9.96 8.79
N PRO A 63 0.79 11.06 9.45
CA PRO A 63 1.50 11.03 10.73
C PRO A 63 0.55 10.93 11.94
N SER A 64 -0.75 10.72 11.72
CA SER A 64 -1.76 10.67 12.78
C SER A 64 -2.14 9.23 13.14
N PRO A 65 -2.06 8.81 14.43
CA PRO A 65 -2.53 7.49 14.88
C PRO A 65 -4.08 7.38 14.92
N ARG A 66 -4.79 8.35 14.34
CA ARG A 66 -6.26 8.48 14.32
C ARG A 66 -6.77 8.83 12.92
N ASP A 67 -6.00 8.49 11.89
CA ASP A 67 -6.39 8.73 10.51
C ASP A 67 -7.15 7.52 9.97
N HIS A 68 -8.46 7.67 9.81
CA HIS A 68 -9.31 6.55 9.38
C HIS A 68 -8.87 5.92 8.06
N THR A 69 -8.19 6.64 7.16
CA THR A 69 -7.71 6.07 5.89
C THR A 69 -6.76 4.89 6.07
N HIS A 70 -6.05 4.78 7.20
CA HIS A 70 -5.19 3.62 7.51
C HIS A 70 -5.95 2.29 7.52
N ASP A 71 -7.26 2.32 7.79
CA ASP A 71 -8.11 1.12 7.84
C ASP A 71 -8.71 0.74 6.48
N TYR A 72 -8.53 1.57 5.45
CA TYR A 72 -9.20 1.43 4.16
C TYR A 72 -8.24 1.08 3.02
N LEU A 73 -8.83 0.60 1.92
CA LEU A 73 -8.13 0.11 0.73
C LEU A 73 -7.15 1.13 0.07
N PRO A 74 -7.43 2.46 0.02
CA PRO A 74 -6.51 3.45 -0.51
C PRO A 74 -5.12 3.41 0.13
N ALA A 75 -5.03 3.14 1.44
CA ALA A 75 -3.74 3.02 2.11
C ALA A 75 -2.90 1.87 1.52
N ALA A 76 -3.51 0.72 1.22
CA ALA A 76 -2.81 -0.40 0.59
C ALA A 76 -2.28 -0.05 -0.80
N THR A 77 -3.10 0.62 -1.62
CA THR A 77 -2.71 1.04 -2.97
C THR A 77 -1.59 2.07 -2.93
N TYR A 78 -1.68 3.04 -2.01
CA TYR A 78 -0.63 4.04 -1.81
C TYR A 78 0.67 3.40 -1.34
N ILE A 79 0.63 2.41 -0.45
CA ILE A 79 1.83 1.68 0.00
C ILE A 79 2.51 1.01 -1.18
N VAL A 80 1.77 0.28 -2.02
CA VAL A 80 2.32 -0.37 -3.23
C VAL A 80 2.95 0.69 -4.12
N ARG A 81 2.19 1.74 -4.47
CA ARG A 81 2.68 2.81 -5.33
C ARG A 81 3.97 3.43 -4.80
N ALA A 82 3.98 3.85 -3.53
CA ALA A 82 5.09 4.57 -2.92
C ALA A 82 6.36 3.71 -2.83
N ASN A 83 6.23 2.41 -2.53
CA ASN A 83 7.38 1.49 -2.56
C ASN A 83 7.94 1.33 -3.98
N LEU A 84 7.08 1.20 -5.00
CA LEU A 84 7.53 1.07 -6.39
C LEU A 84 8.12 2.38 -6.94
N ASP A 85 7.57 3.53 -6.56
CA ASP A 85 8.07 4.85 -6.95
C ASP A 85 9.45 5.18 -6.34
N CYS A 86 9.78 4.56 -5.20
CA CYS A 86 11.04 4.71 -4.48
C CYS A 86 11.97 3.49 -4.60
N GLU A 87 11.61 2.51 -5.44
CA GLU A 87 12.42 1.32 -5.69
C GLU A 87 13.84 1.74 -6.13
N GLU A 88 14.87 1.11 -5.57
CA GLU A 88 16.30 1.43 -5.84
C GLU A 88 16.78 2.83 -5.39
N MET A 89 15.94 3.62 -4.71
CA MET A 89 16.29 4.97 -4.25
C MET A 89 16.65 5.05 -2.76
N VAL A 90 16.34 4.03 -1.97
CA VAL A 90 16.64 3.96 -0.53
C VAL A 90 17.05 2.55 -0.14
N ASN A 91 17.80 2.43 0.96
CA ASN A 91 18.23 1.15 1.51
C ASN A 91 17.11 0.49 2.34
N SER A 92 16.24 1.28 2.97
CA SER A 92 15.05 0.75 3.64
C SER A 92 13.93 1.77 3.78
N MET A 93 12.69 1.26 3.81
CA MET A 93 11.48 2.01 4.12
C MET A 93 10.69 1.32 5.22
N SER A 94 10.81 1.81 6.45
CA SER A 94 10.12 1.26 7.62
C SER A 94 8.74 1.89 7.76
N TYR A 95 7.70 1.15 7.37
CA TYR A 95 6.32 1.61 7.51
C TYR A 95 5.94 1.72 8.98
N TRP A 96 5.41 2.88 9.34
CA TRP A 96 4.88 3.14 10.67
C TRP A 96 3.37 2.84 10.66
N THR A 97 2.90 1.70 11.17
CA THR A 97 3.58 0.64 11.96
C THR A 97 3.06 -0.75 11.61
N PHE A 98 3.63 -1.80 12.22
CA PHE A 98 3.14 -3.17 12.02
C PHE A 98 1.84 -3.49 12.78
N THR A 99 1.50 -2.79 13.87
CA THR A 99 0.31 -3.08 14.68
C THR A 99 -0.31 -1.84 15.35
N ASP A 100 -1.62 -1.87 15.56
CA ASP A 100 -2.37 -0.88 16.35
C ASP A 100 -2.18 -1.05 17.87
N VAL A 101 -1.37 -2.00 18.34
CA VAL A 101 -0.90 -1.99 19.74
C VAL A 101 0.07 -0.82 19.89
N PHE A 102 -0.51 0.37 20.09
CA PHE A 102 0.15 1.66 19.96
C PHE A 102 -0.53 2.72 20.83
N GLU A 103 0.24 3.57 21.53
CA GLU A 103 -0.30 4.41 22.62
C GLU A 103 0.10 5.90 22.59
N GLU A 104 0.79 6.40 21.55
CA GLU A 104 1.15 7.85 21.50
C GLU A 104 -0.08 8.77 21.54
N GLY A 105 -1.18 8.33 20.92
CA GLY A 105 -2.49 9.01 20.98
C GLY A 105 -3.43 8.46 22.05
N GLY A 106 -2.93 7.65 22.99
CA GLY A 106 -3.70 6.79 23.89
C GLY A 106 -4.20 5.50 23.20
N ALA A 107 -4.93 4.67 23.94
CA ALA A 107 -5.55 3.46 23.39
C ALA A 107 -6.59 3.79 22.29
N GLY A 108 -6.71 2.92 21.29
CA GLY A 108 -7.76 3.01 20.27
C GLY A 108 -9.16 2.84 20.88
N ASP A 109 -10.11 3.63 20.42
CA ASP A 109 -11.51 3.63 20.92
C ASP A 109 -12.39 2.53 20.29
N SER A 110 -11.93 1.94 19.19
CA SER A 110 -12.61 0.92 18.39
C SER A 110 -11.61 0.11 17.57
N ILE A 111 -12.01 -1.08 17.08
CA ILE A 111 -11.10 -1.99 16.35
C ILE A 111 -10.58 -1.42 15.02
N PHE A 112 -11.22 -0.38 14.48
CA PHE A 112 -10.82 0.36 13.29
C PHE A 112 -10.89 1.86 13.61
N HIS A 113 -9.90 2.38 14.32
CA HIS A 113 -9.85 3.76 14.81
C HIS A 113 -8.88 4.65 14.02
N GLY A 114 -8.40 4.21 12.86
CA GLY A 114 -7.38 4.91 12.09
C GLY A 114 -5.96 4.78 12.65
N GLY A 115 -5.70 3.73 13.42
CA GLY A 115 -4.36 3.42 13.93
C GLY A 115 -3.38 3.10 12.80
N PHE A 116 -2.08 3.31 13.06
CA PHE A 116 -1.00 3.14 12.09
C PHE A 116 -0.80 1.70 11.60
N GLY A 117 -1.28 0.71 12.34
CA GLY A 117 -0.89 -0.69 12.17
C GLY A 117 -1.34 -1.31 10.86
N LEU A 118 -0.51 -2.18 10.30
CA LEU A 118 -0.92 -3.16 9.29
C LEU A 118 -1.96 -4.16 9.83
N ILE A 119 -1.93 -4.40 11.14
CA ILE A 119 -2.80 -5.33 11.87
C ILE A 119 -3.39 -4.60 13.07
N ASN A 120 -4.71 -4.67 13.26
CA ASN A 120 -5.31 -4.03 14.43
C ASN A 120 -5.00 -4.77 15.74
N TYR A 121 -5.38 -4.19 16.89
CA TYR A 121 -5.08 -4.75 18.21
C TYR A 121 -5.85 -6.05 18.54
N GLN A 122 -6.82 -6.46 17.70
CA GLN A 122 -7.51 -7.76 17.78
C GLN A 122 -6.88 -8.81 16.84
N GLY A 123 -5.82 -8.47 16.10
CA GLY A 123 -5.19 -9.38 15.14
C GLY A 123 -5.92 -9.46 13.80
N ILE A 124 -6.82 -8.52 13.48
CA ILE A 124 -7.47 -8.43 12.18
C ILE A 124 -6.53 -7.67 11.25
N VAL A 125 -6.17 -8.29 10.12
CA VAL A 125 -5.30 -7.66 9.11
C VAL A 125 -6.06 -6.54 8.40
N LYS A 126 -5.38 -5.42 8.12
CA LYS A 126 -5.93 -4.32 7.31
C LYS A 126 -5.53 -4.50 5.85
N PRO A 127 -6.17 -3.80 4.89
CA PRO A 127 -5.75 -3.85 3.48
C PRO A 127 -4.25 -3.56 3.29
N SER A 128 -3.67 -2.67 4.10
CA SER A 128 -2.24 -2.33 4.09
C SER A 128 -1.32 -3.54 4.35
N PHE A 129 -1.75 -4.53 5.15
CA PHE A 129 -1.02 -5.79 5.32
C PHE A 129 -0.84 -6.53 3.99
N HIS A 130 -1.89 -6.55 3.15
CA HIS A 130 -1.84 -7.23 1.86
C HIS A 130 -0.91 -6.53 0.86
N ALA A 131 -0.74 -5.21 0.94
CA ALA A 131 0.26 -4.50 0.15
C ALA A 131 1.66 -5.07 0.39
N TYR A 132 2.06 -5.21 1.66
CA TYR A 132 3.34 -5.83 2.01
C TYR A 132 3.39 -7.34 1.70
N ARG A 133 2.28 -8.07 1.87
CA ARG A 133 2.18 -9.49 1.48
C ARG A 133 2.44 -9.69 -0.02
N PHE A 134 1.98 -8.77 -0.86
CA PHE A 134 2.19 -8.82 -2.31
C PHE A 134 3.59 -8.37 -2.69
N LEU A 135 4.09 -7.25 -2.14
CA LEU A 135 5.46 -6.79 -2.36
C LEU A 135 6.49 -7.86 -1.99
N ASN A 136 6.30 -8.57 -0.86
CA ASN A 136 7.18 -9.63 -0.40
C ASN A 136 7.20 -10.88 -1.30
N GLN A 137 6.23 -11.04 -2.20
CA GLN A 137 6.18 -12.18 -3.13
C GLN A 137 6.77 -11.84 -4.51
N LEU A 138 7.22 -10.61 -4.75
CA LEU A 138 7.93 -10.25 -5.97
C LEU A 138 9.30 -10.96 -6.04
N GLY A 139 9.76 -11.20 -7.26
CA GLY A 139 11.11 -11.68 -7.54
C GLY A 139 12.17 -10.60 -7.35
N ASP A 140 13.43 -11.02 -7.36
CA ASP A 140 14.62 -10.18 -7.17
C ASP A 140 15.15 -9.55 -8.47
N GLU A 141 14.66 -9.99 -9.63
CA GLU A 141 14.98 -9.36 -10.92
C GLU A 141 13.78 -8.58 -11.46
N LYS A 142 13.92 -7.26 -11.59
CA LYS A 142 12.92 -6.43 -12.28
C LYS A 142 12.95 -6.69 -13.79
N ILE A 143 11.81 -7.09 -14.35
CA ILE A 143 11.65 -7.31 -15.79
C ILE A 143 11.08 -6.06 -16.46
N SER A 144 10.04 -5.48 -15.87
CA SER A 144 9.40 -4.26 -16.37
C SER A 144 8.61 -3.59 -15.25
N SER A 145 8.51 -2.27 -15.26
CA SER A 145 7.65 -1.51 -14.37
C SER A 145 7.14 -0.25 -15.05
N GLY A 146 6.05 0.30 -14.52
CA GLY A 146 5.47 1.54 -15.00
C GLY A 146 4.27 1.95 -14.17
N GLU A 147 3.53 2.93 -14.66
CA GLU A 147 2.35 3.44 -13.97
C GLU A 147 1.30 2.33 -13.78
N GLY A 148 1.11 1.92 -12.53
CA GLY A 148 0.12 0.90 -12.14
C GLY A 148 0.62 -0.53 -12.22
N TYR A 149 1.91 -0.80 -12.49
CA TYR A 149 2.42 -2.17 -12.53
C TYR A 149 3.91 -2.36 -12.26
N ILE A 150 4.25 -3.58 -11.82
CA ILE A 150 5.62 -4.13 -11.86
C ILE A 150 5.56 -5.62 -12.22
N ILE A 151 6.53 -6.09 -12.99
CA ILE A 151 6.76 -7.49 -13.35
C ILE A 151 8.19 -7.82 -12.94
N THR A 152 8.34 -8.93 -12.23
CA THR A 152 9.60 -9.43 -11.69
C THR A 152 9.78 -10.89 -12.03
N ARG A 153 11.01 -11.36 -11.95
CA ARG A 153 11.40 -12.75 -12.05
C ARG A 153 12.22 -13.13 -10.84
N SER A 154 12.02 -14.34 -10.33
CA SER A 154 12.92 -14.90 -9.32
C SER A 154 14.17 -15.48 -10.00
N SER A 155 15.36 -15.01 -9.65
CA SER A 155 16.64 -15.56 -10.12
C SER A 155 16.83 -17.04 -9.73
N LYS A 156 16.17 -17.47 -8.64
CA LYS A 156 16.28 -18.84 -8.11
C LYS A 156 15.40 -19.86 -8.86
N THR A 157 14.19 -19.45 -9.26
CA THR A 157 13.19 -20.36 -9.84
C THR A 157 12.87 -20.05 -11.31
N ASN A 158 13.34 -18.91 -11.82
CA ASN A 158 12.95 -18.30 -13.09
C ASN A 158 11.44 -17.99 -13.22
N LYS A 159 10.66 -18.12 -12.15
CA LYS A 159 9.21 -17.86 -12.16
C LYS A 159 8.93 -16.36 -12.19
N ILE A 160 7.87 -16.01 -12.91
CA ILE A 160 7.39 -14.63 -13.02
C ILE A 160 6.37 -14.31 -11.92
N SER A 161 6.46 -13.09 -11.39
CA SER A 161 5.46 -12.48 -10.51
C SER A 161 5.20 -11.04 -10.91
N ALA A 162 3.97 -10.57 -10.74
CA ALA A 162 3.58 -9.21 -11.08
C ALA A 162 2.63 -8.63 -10.04
N ILE A 163 2.71 -7.31 -9.84
CA ILE A 163 1.68 -6.52 -9.17
C ILE A 163 1.07 -5.57 -10.17
N LEU A 164 -0.26 -5.46 -10.16
CA LEU A 164 -1.01 -4.38 -10.80
C LEU A 164 -1.73 -3.62 -9.71
N TYR A 165 -1.74 -2.29 -9.76
CA TYR A 165 -2.45 -1.47 -8.79
C TYR A 165 -3.18 -0.32 -9.49
N HIS A 166 -4.35 0.03 -8.96
CA HIS A 166 -5.16 1.10 -9.51
C HIS A 166 -5.24 2.28 -8.55
N TYR A 167 -4.27 3.19 -8.65
CA TYR A 167 -4.39 4.51 -8.03
C TYR A 167 -5.22 5.42 -8.97
N PRO A 168 -6.37 5.97 -8.54
CA PRO A 168 -7.21 6.79 -9.42
C PRO A 168 -6.50 8.02 -9.97
N SER A 169 -6.63 8.26 -11.27
CA SER A 169 -5.93 9.37 -11.94
C SER A 169 -6.48 10.75 -11.59
N ASP A 170 -7.71 10.84 -11.09
CA ASP A 170 -8.33 12.07 -10.59
C ASP A 170 -7.89 12.43 -9.16
N VAL A 171 -7.14 11.54 -8.49
CA VAL A 171 -6.51 11.79 -7.20
C VAL A 171 -5.04 12.14 -7.42
N THR A 172 -4.71 13.44 -7.38
CA THR A 172 -3.36 13.96 -7.64
C THR A 172 -2.51 14.12 -6.37
N THR A 173 -3.12 13.93 -5.20
CA THR A 173 -2.43 13.96 -3.91
C THR A 173 -2.12 12.56 -3.42
N ALA A 174 -1.25 12.45 -2.41
CA ALA A 174 -1.25 11.28 -1.53
C ALA A 174 -2.63 11.12 -0.86
N ILE A 175 -2.77 10.10 -0.01
CA ILE A 175 -4.00 9.82 0.71
C ILE A 175 -4.37 11.03 1.60
N PRO A 176 -5.50 11.71 1.35
CA PRO A 176 -5.92 12.85 2.16
C PRO A 176 -6.19 12.47 3.61
N LEU A 177 -5.84 13.36 4.53
CA LEU A 177 -6.05 13.15 5.95
C LEU A 177 -7.55 13.00 6.26
N SER A 178 -7.88 12.02 7.10
CA SER A 178 -9.26 11.77 7.53
C SER A 178 -9.42 11.75 9.06
N LYS A 179 -8.46 12.35 9.76
CA LYS A 179 -8.48 12.48 11.21
C LYS A 179 -9.81 13.07 11.69
N GLY A 180 -10.49 12.34 12.58
CA GLY A 180 -11.78 12.77 13.16
C GLY A 180 -13.00 12.66 12.23
N SER A 181 -12.85 12.17 10.99
CA SER A 181 -13.98 11.97 10.07
C SER A 181 -13.79 10.71 9.22
N ARG A 182 -14.40 9.60 9.65
CA ARG A 182 -14.44 8.36 8.86
C ARG A 182 -15.10 8.57 7.51
N THR A 183 -16.11 9.45 7.43
CA THR A 183 -16.78 9.81 6.18
C THR A 183 -15.80 10.39 5.15
N THR A 184 -14.73 11.08 5.57
CA THR A 184 -13.68 11.55 4.66
C THR A 184 -12.95 10.38 4.00
N ALA A 185 -12.58 9.34 4.78
CA ALA A 185 -11.98 8.12 4.25
C ALA A 185 -12.94 7.34 3.33
N GLU A 186 -14.23 7.25 3.69
CA GLU A 186 -15.27 6.61 2.87
C GLU A 186 -15.54 7.37 1.56
N ASN A 187 -15.40 8.70 1.56
CA ASN A 187 -15.51 9.49 0.33
C ASN A 187 -14.31 9.30 -0.57
N LEU A 188 -13.10 9.13 -0.01
CA LEU A 188 -11.91 8.80 -0.78
C LEU A 188 -12.04 7.43 -1.47
N MET A 189 -12.56 6.41 -0.77
CA MET A 189 -12.86 5.09 -1.35
C MET A 189 -13.70 5.17 -2.63
N LYS A 190 -14.58 6.17 -2.75
CA LYS A 190 -15.51 6.35 -3.88
C LYS A 190 -14.90 7.17 -5.04
N LYS A 191 -13.66 7.64 -4.91
CA LYS A 191 -12.96 8.38 -5.98
C LYS A 191 -12.46 7.45 -7.08
N GLY A 192 -12.33 8.00 -8.28
CA GLY A 192 -11.97 7.24 -9.46
C GLY A 192 -13.13 6.55 -10.17
N VAL A 193 -12.83 6.01 -11.34
CA VAL A 193 -13.72 5.16 -12.14
C VAL A 193 -12.97 3.89 -12.50
N PRO A 194 -13.65 2.76 -12.73
CA PRO A 194 -13.00 1.53 -13.15
C PRO A 194 -12.12 1.71 -14.40
N ARG A 195 -11.01 0.98 -14.46
CA ARG A 195 -10.05 1.02 -15.56
C ARG A 195 -9.75 -0.38 -16.07
N ASN A 196 -9.69 -0.55 -17.39
CA ASN A 196 -9.24 -1.79 -18.00
C ASN A 196 -7.71 -1.92 -17.94
N PHE A 197 -7.25 -3.06 -17.43
CA PHE A 197 -5.86 -3.50 -17.46
C PHE A 197 -5.72 -4.69 -18.39
N THR A 198 -4.68 -4.66 -19.22
CA THR A 198 -4.26 -5.77 -20.07
C THR A 198 -2.83 -6.12 -19.70
N LEU A 199 -2.66 -7.29 -19.08
CA LEU A 199 -1.34 -7.89 -18.88
C LEU A 199 -1.07 -8.84 -20.03
N GLU A 200 0.06 -8.62 -20.70
CA GLU A 200 0.54 -9.47 -21.78
C GLU A 200 2.00 -9.85 -21.50
N ILE A 201 2.26 -11.14 -21.30
CA ILE A 201 3.62 -11.67 -21.11
C ILE A 201 3.81 -12.88 -22.01
N ASN A 202 4.91 -12.86 -22.77
CA ASN A 202 5.26 -13.92 -23.72
C ASN A 202 6.39 -14.80 -23.17
N GLY A 203 6.52 -16.01 -23.73
CA GLY A 203 7.69 -16.87 -23.49
C GLY A 203 7.48 -17.98 -22.47
N PHE A 204 6.23 -18.31 -22.13
CA PHE A 204 5.91 -19.44 -21.26
C PHE A 204 5.77 -20.75 -22.05
N GLN A 205 5.77 -21.86 -21.32
CA GLN A 205 5.29 -23.13 -21.89
C GLN A 205 3.78 -23.06 -22.11
N THR A 206 3.27 -23.92 -22.99
CA THR A 206 1.82 -24.07 -23.19
C THR A 206 1.15 -24.51 -21.90
N ASN A 207 0.06 -23.83 -21.53
CA ASN A 207 -0.71 -24.09 -20.30
C ASN A 207 0.10 -23.95 -18.99
N SER A 208 1.15 -23.11 -18.96
CA SER A 208 1.72 -22.65 -17.68
C SER A 208 0.63 -21.99 -16.84
N SER A 209 0.52 -22.38 -15.58
CA SER A 209 -0.52 -21.90 -14.66
C SER A 209 -0.04 -20.75 -13.79
N PHE A 210 -0.92 -19.78 -13.56
CA PHE A 210 -0.67 -18.62 -12.72
C PHE A 210 -1.79 -18.47 -11.69
N GLU A 211 -1.44 -18.14 -10.46
CA GLU A 211 -2.38 -17.70 -9.44
C GLU A 211 -2.59 -16.18 -9.56
N VAL A 212 -3.84 -15.75 -9.60
CA VAL A 212 -4.24 -14.36 -9.45
C VAL A 212 -4.82 -14.19 -8.04
N ASP A 213 -4.41 -13.15 -7.33
CA ASP A 213 -4.85 -12.79 -5.99
C ASP A 213 -5.23 -11.30 -5.95
N ILE A 214 -6.51 -10.98 -5.73
CA ILE A 214 -7.06 -9.63 -5.82
C ILE A 214 -7.49 -9.13 -4.45
N LEU A 215 -6.92 -7.98 -4.06
CA LEU A 215 -7.37 -7.13 -2.97
C LEU A 215 -8.26 -6.02 -3.56
N ASP A 216 -9.51 -5.95 -3.10
CA ASP A 216 -10.47 -4.93 -3.54
C ASP A 216 -11.42 -4.53 -2.40
N GLU A 217 -12.44 -3.74 -2.70
CA GLU A 217 -13.40 -3.27 -1.68
C GLU A 217 -14.25 -4.39 -1.04
N ASN A 218 -14.30 -5.57 -1.67
CA ASN A 218 -15.12 -6.71 -1.26
C ASN A 218 -14.30 -7.90 -0.75
N HIS A 219 -12.99 -7.94 -1.01
CA HIS A 219 -12.11 -9.06 -0.67
C HIS A 219 -10.82 -8.59 0.00
N GLY A 220 -10.38 -9.29 1.06
CA GLY A 220 -9.20 -8.93 1.85
C GLY A 220 -9.38 -7.67 2.71
N ASN A 221 -10.62 -7.35 3.07
CA ASN A 221 -10.96 -6.17 3.85
C ASN A 221 -12.21 -6.41 4.71
N ALA A 222 -12.05 -6.26 6.03
CA ALA A 222 -13.13 -6.48 7.00
C ALA A 222 -13.96 -5.24 7.33
N ILE A 223 -13.58 -4.03 6.86
CA ILE A 223 -14.30 -2.78 7.17
C ILE A 223 -15.79 -2.88 6.80
N LYS A 224 -16.11 -3.40 5.60
CA LYS A 224 -17.49 -3.50 5.12
C LYS A 224 -18.36 -4.40 6.00
N SER A 225 -17.78 -5.49 6.51
CA SER A 225 -18.46 -6.41 7.40
C SER A 225 -18.64 -5.84 8.79
N TRP A 226 -17.59 -5.21 9.32
CA TRP A 226 -17.66 -4.48 10.59
C TRP A 226 -18.71 -3.36 10.56
N THR A 227 -18.83 -2.63 9.45
CA THR A 227 -19.91 -1.65 9.24
C THR A 227 -21.29 -2.31 9.27
N LYS A 228 -21.48 -3.46 8.62
CA LYS A 228 -22.75 -4.22 8.66
C LYS A 228 -23.09 -4.74 10.05
N MET A 229 -22.09 -5.02 10.88
CA MET A 229 -22.25 -5.39 12.29
C MET A 229 -22.65 -4.22 13.19
N GLY A 230 -22.80 -3.01 12.64
CA GLY A 230 -23.12 -1.81 13.42
C GLY A 230 -21.90 -1.15 14.05
N MET A 231 -20.69 -1.41 13.51
CA MET A 231 -19.43 -0.81 13.95
C MET A 231 -19.13 -1.01 15.44
N PRO A 232 -19.22 -2.24 15.98
CA PRO A 232 -18.97 -2.47 17.40
C PRO A 232 -17.55 -2.03 17.78
N ASN A 233 -17.43 -1.23 18.85
CA ASN A 233 -16.12 -0.86 19.41
C ASN A 233 -15.36 -2.10 19.90
N THR A 234 -16.09 -3.03 20.51
CA THR A 234 -15.60 -4.32 21.00
C THR A 234 -16.47 -5.43 20.40
N PRO A 235 -16.10 -5.98 19.23
CA PRO A 235 -16.79 -7.15 18.70
C PRO A 235 -16.68 -8.32 19.67
N ASP A 236 -17.70 -9.18 19.70
CA ASP A 236 -17.60 -10.45 20.43
C ASP A 236 -16.64 -11.42 19.73
N ARG A 237 -16.45 -12.61 20.32
CA ARG A 237 -15.53 -13.62 19.80
C ARG A 237 -15.92 -14.11 18.41
N GLU A 238 -17.21 -14.30 18.15
CA GLU A 238 -17.69 -14.81 16.85
C GLU A 238 -17.53 -13.75 15.77
N GLN A 239 -17.92 -12.50 16.07
CA GLN A 239 -17.69 -11.34 15.21
C GLN A 239 -16.20 -11.16 14.91
N THR A 240 -15.33 -11.25 15.92
CA THR A 240 -13.88 -11.09 15.75
C THR A 240 -13.30 -12.17 14.81
N GLU A 241 -13.67 -13.43 15.01
CA GLU A 241 -13.19 -14.52 14.15
C GLU A 241 -13.74 -14.41 12.71
N GLN A 242 -14.99 -13.97 12.55
CA GLN A 242 -15.55 -13.64 11.24
C GLN A 242 -14.73 -12.55 10.53
N LEU A 243 -14.47 -11.43 11.23
CA LEU A 243 -13.70 -10.32 10.67
C LEU A 243 -12.27 -10.73 10.31
N LYS A 244 -11.60 -11.56 11.13
CA LYS A 244 -10.26 -12.09 10.79
C LYS A 244 -10.28 -12.94 9.52
N LYS A 245 -11.29 -13.80 9.38
CA LYS A 245 -11.43 -14.66 8.20
C LYS A 245 -11.64 -13.81 6.95
N GLU A 246 -12.58 -12.88 6.98
CA GLU A 246 -12.91 -12.02 5.83
C GLU A 246 -11.77 -11.05 5.49
N ALA A 247 -11.05 -10.55 6.50
CA ALA A 247 -9.87 -9.73 6.30
C ALA A 247 -8.76 -10.47 5.53
N LEU A 248 -8.60 -11.78 5.73
CA LEU A 248 -7.59 -12.58 5.01
C LEU A 248 -8.05 -13.08 3.64
N ASP A 249 -9.35 -13.07 3.38
CA ASP A 249 -10.00 -13.68 2.21
C ASP A 249 -9.98 -12.75 0.99
N THR A 250 -8.81 -12.66 0.35
CA THR A 250 -8.65 -12.02 -0.95
C THR A 250 -9.17 -12.92 -2.09
N TRP A 251 -9.60 -12.33 -3.20
CA TRP A 251 -10.19 -13.11 -4.30
C TRP A 251 -9.12 -13.79 -5.13
N LYS A 252 -9.11 -15.13 -5.13
CA LYS A 252 -8.10 -15.94 -5.80
C LYS A 252 -8.68 -16.85 -6.87
N PHE A 253 -7.98 -16.97 -7.99
CA PHE A 253 -8.30 -17.90 -9.07
C PHE A 253 -7.07 -18.17 -9.94
N GLU A 254 -7.16 -19.14 -10.86
CA GLU A 254 -6.08 -19.49 -11.77
C GLU A 254 -6.34 -18.98 -13.19
N ILE A 255 -5.26 -18.62 -13.88
CA ILE A 255 -5.22 -18.32 -15.31
C ILE A 255 -4.07 -19.09 -15.96
N PHE A 256 -4.10 -19.22 -17.29
CA PHE A 256 -3.16 -20.06 -18.02
C PHE A 256 -2.62 -19.33 -19.24
N SER A 257 -1.36 -19.61 -19.59
CA SER A 257 -0.82 -19.23 -20.91
C SER A 257 -1.52 -20.01 -22.03
N ASP A 258 -1.61 -19.40 -23.20
CA ASP A 258 -2.19 -20.03 -24.38
C ASP A 258 -1.23 -21.04 -25.07
N LYS A 259 -1.68 -21.60 -26.20
CA LYS A 259 -0.92 -22.57 -27.00
C LYS A 259 0.37 -22.02 -27.62
N THR A 260 0.54 -20.69 -27.64
CA THR A 260 1.72 -20.01 -28.15
C THR A 260 2.69 -19.60 -27.04
N GLY A 261 2.38 -19.94 -25.78
CA GLY A 261 3.20 -19.55 -24.63
C GLY A 261 2.96 -18.11 -24.18
N LYS A 262 1.81 -17.52 -24.54
CA LYS A 262 1.45 -16.15 -24.21
C LYS A 262 0.39 -16.11 -23.11
N LEU A 263 0.68 -15.39 -22.03
CA LEU A 263 -0.28 -15.07 -20.99
C LEU A 263 -0.94 -13.74 -21.32
N ILE A 264 -2.26 -13.76 -21.54
CA ILE A 264 -3.08 -12.55 -21.71
C ILE A 264 -4.13 -12.53 -20.61
N TRP A 265 -4.12 -11.48 -19.82
CA TRP A 265 -5.14 -11.25 -18.80
C TRP A 265 -5.73 -9.86 -18.94
N ASN A 266 -7.03 -9.81 -19.26
CA ASN A 266 -7.81 -8.59 -19.37
C ASN A 266 -8.76 -8.51 -18.19
N LYS A 267 -8.69 -7.41 -17.44
CA LYS A 267 -9.57 -7.20 -16.29
C LYS A 267 -9.88 -5.72 -16.10
N GLU A 268 -11.14 -5.41 -15.91
CA GLU A 268 -11.56 -4.13 -15.36
C GLU A 268 -11.29 -4.15 -13.85
N LEU A 269 -10.43 -3.24 -13.38
CA LEU A 269 -10.11 -3.06 -11.97
C LEU A 269 -10.86 -1.85 -11.43
N LEU A 270 -11.49 -2.03 -10.27
CA LEU A 270 -12.08 -0.93 -9.51
C LEU A 270 -10.97 -0.01 -8.97
N PRO A 271 -11.29 1.26 -8.68
CA PRO A 271 -10.39 2.15 -7.93
C PRO A 271 -9.82 1.46 -6.70
N TRP A 272 -8.54 1.69 -6.44
CA TRP A 272 -7.82 1.18 -5.27
C TRP A 272 -7.60 -0.34 -5.22
N SER A 273 -7.99 -1.09 -6.26
CA SER A 273 -7.68 -2.52 -6.31
C SER A 273 -6.18 -2.75 -6.47
N VAL A 274 -5.67 -3.80 -5.82
CA VAL A 274 -4.32 -4.33 -5.99
C VAL A 274 -4.42 -5.80 -6.37
N VAL A 275 -3.75 -6.17 -7.45
CA VAL A 275 -3.71 -7.53 -7.97
C VAL A 275 -2.29 -8.03 -7.88
N PHE A 276 -2.12 -9.25 -7.37
CA PHE A 276 -0.88 -10.00 -7.45
C PHE A 276 -1.06 -11.21 -8.37
N ILE A 277 -0.09 -11.46 -9.23
CA ILE A 277 -0.08 -12.60 -10.16
C ILE A 277 1.25 -13.32 -9.99
N LYS A 278 1.25 -14.64 -9.84
CA LYS A 278 2.47 -15.46 -9.80
C LYS A 278 2.34 -16.74 -10.61
N GLU A 279 3.41 -17.10 -11.29
CA GLU A 279 3.57 -18.40 -11.93
C GLU A 279 3.67 -19.52 -10.87
N LYS A 280 2.96 -20.64 -11.08
CA LYS A 280 2.92 -21.76 -10.13
C LYS A 280 4.05 -22.76 -10.28
#